data_AF-A0A8X6WGS0-F1
#
_entry.id   AF-A0A8X6WGS0-F1
#
_cell.length_a   1.000
_cell.length_b   1.000
_cell.length_c   1.000
_cell.angle_alpha   90.00
_cell.angle_beta   90.00
_cell.angle_gamma   90.00
#
_symmetry.space_group_name_H-M   'P 1'
#
loop_
_entity.id
_entity.type
_entity.pdbx_description
1 polymer ?
#
loop_
_entity_poly.entity_id
_entity_poly.type
_entity_poly.pdbx_seq_one_letter_code
_entity_poly.pdbx_strand_id
1 'polypeptide(L)'
;MKLIINKFPNLRNRIVGDVVKMFSNDHEERRSLIQFLKTDIDFEFYVIDVKKDKPIKAVIKGLPNSSKTDDITSDLADVGFKIESCSQLTSKRIKKPLPFFLIILPRNAHNSKIFDLTHLSYLQVRVEGYLVRGITQCFNCNNFYHTAANCHMQPRCLKCGKNHATRNCLVKERQENPFCINCQDYGHSACYTKCPKSPSRKKEPLSETPRKSEISPLNGLKREFPSLTLLAAKSPIRFLSMTKKKRFPPWIP
;
A
#
# COMPACT_ATOMS: atom_id res chain seq x y z
N MET A 1 -12.09 17.77 -15.78
CA MET A 1 -10.69 18.25 -15.68
C MET A 1 -10.58 19.76 -15.53
N LYS A 2 -11.06 20.60 -16.46
CA LYS A 2 -11.00 22.07 -16.32
C LYS A 2 -11.56 22.59 -14.99
N LEU A 3 -12.74 22.10 -14.58
CA LEU A 3 -13.35 22.42 -13.28
C LEU A 3 -12.46 22.10 -12.06
N ILE A 4 -11.75 20.97 -12.09
CA ILE A 4 -10.89 20.54 -10.99
C ILE A 4 -9.64 21.44 -10.93
N ILE A 5 -9.05 21.76 -12.08
CA ILE A 5 -7.87 22.62 -12.17
C ILE A 5 -8.21 24.05 -11.69
N ASN A 6 -9.39 24.55 -12.04
CA ASN A 6 -9.84 25.87 -11.60
C ASN A 6 -10.05 25.94 -10.07
N LYS A 7 -10.65 24.90 -9.47
CA LYS A 7 -10.93 24.85 -8.03
C LYS A 7 -9.68 24.53 -7.20
N PHE A 8 -8.72 23.82 -7.78
CA PHE A 8 -7.49 23.40 -7.11
C PHE A 8 -6.25 23.71 -7.99
N PRO A 9 -5.80 24.98 -8.02
CA PRO A 9 -4.74 25.44 -8.91
C PRO A 9 -3.36 24.87 -8.55
N ASN A 10 -3.15 24.46 -7.30
CA ASN A 10 -1.86 23.96 -6.80
C ASN A 10 -1.64 22.46 -7.05
N LEU A 11 -2.59 21.79 -7.70
CA LEU A 11 -2.46 20.37 -8.05
C LEU A 11 -1.42 20.19 -9.15
N ARG A 12 -0.44 19.32 -8.90
CA ARG A 12 0.39 18.78 -9.97
C ARG A 12 -0.36 17.61 -10.57
N ASN A 13 -0.45 17.53 -11.89
CA ASN A 13 -1.16 16.46 -12.59
C ASN A 13 -0.20 15.73 -13.55
N ARG A 14 -0.31 14.40 -13.64
CA ARG A 14 0.50 13.58 -14.55
C ARG A 14 -0.34 12.48 -15.17
N ILE A 15 -0.35 12.39 -16.48
CA ILE A 15 -1.00 11.27 -17.19
C ILE A 15 -0.06 10.05 -17.17
N VAL A 16 -0.59 8.88 -16.81
CA VAL A 16 0.13 7.60 -16.83
C VAL A 16 -0.80 6.54 -17.41
N GLY A 17 -0.56 6.16 -18.66
CA GLY A 17 -1.50 5.33 -19.42
C GLY A 17 -2.85 6.03 -19.54
N ASP A 18 -3.93 5.30 -19.27
CA ASP A 18 -5.31 5.82 -19.33
C ASP A 18 -5.73 6.60 -18.08
N VAL A 19 -4.81 6.83 -17.14
CA VAL A 19 -5.11 7.38 -15.81
C VAL A 19 -4.43 8.74 -15.59
N VAL A 20 -5.19 9.72 -15.12
CA VAL A 20 -4.70 11.03 -14.68
C VAL A 20 -4.36 10.95 -13.21
N LYS A 21 -3.09 11.10 -12.88
CA LYS A 21 -2.64 11.18 -11.50
C LYS A 21 -2.62 12.62 -11.00
N MET A 22 -3.18 12.88 -9.82
CA MET A 22 -3.26 14.23 -9.24
C MET A 22 -2.53 14.28 -7.91
N PHE A 23 -1.79 15.35 -7.67
CA PHE A 23 -0.87 15.48 -6.55
C PHE A 23 -1.10 16.82 -5.85
N SER A 24 -1.69 16.79 -4.64
CA SER A 24 -2.05 17.98 -3.86
C SER A 24 -0.99 18.31 -2.83
N ASN A 25 -0.41 19.51 -2.73
CA ASN A 25 0.73 19.80 -1.81
C ASN A 25 0.32 20.13 -0.37
N ASP A 26 -0.96 20.06 -0.04
CA ASP A 26 -1.44 20.15 1.34
C ASP A 26 -2.41 19.01 1.72
N HIS A 27 -2.53 18.70 3.03
CA HIS A 27 -3.42 17.66 3.55
C HIS A 27 -4.88 18.11 3.53
N GLU A 28 -5.17 19.38 3.81
CA GLU A 28 -6.51 19.93 3.71
C GLU A 28 -6.95 20.02 2.26
N GLU A 29 -6.06 20.51 1.37
CA GLU A 29 -6.31 20.49 -0.08
C GLU A 29 -6.66 19.07 -0.57
N ARG A 30 -5.95 18.05 -0.08
CA ARG A 30 -6.25 16.65 -0.38
C ARG A 30 -7.65 16.24 0.09
N ARG A 31 -8.02 16.56 1.33
CA ARG A 31 -9.35 16.22 1.89
C ARG A 31 -10.45 16.91 1.07
N SER A 32 -10.29 18.20 0.78
CA SER A 32 -11.23 18.99 0.00
C SER A 32 -11.36 18.47 -1.44
N LEU A 33 -10.25 18.06 -2.07
CA LEU A 33 -10.29 17.42 -3.39
C LEU A 33 -11.04 16.09 -3.36
N ILE A 34 -10.77 15.24 -2.37
CA ILE A 34 -11.47 13.96 -2.22
C ILE A 34 -12.97 14.20 -2.02
N GLN A 35 -13.35 15.14 -1.15
CA GLN A 35 -14.75 15.47 -0.92
C GLN A 35 -15.42 16.01 -2.19
N PHE A 36 -14.75 16.91 -2.90
CA PHE A 36 -15.20 17.43 -4.18
C PHE A 36 -15.45 16.32 -5.22
N LEU A 37 -14.52 15.36 -5.32
CA LEU A 37 -14.66 14.23 -6.24
C LEU A 37 -15.76 13.24 -5.82
N LYS A 38 -16.11 13.17 -4.54
CA LYS A 38 -17.20 12.31 -4.05
C LYS A 38 -18.57 12.93 -4.31
N THR A 39 -18.70 14.24 -4.10
CA THR A 39 -20.01 14.92 -4.03
C THR A 39 -20.36 15.62 -5.34
N ASP A 40 -19.40 16.29 -5.96
CA ASP A 40 -19.70 17.28 -6.99
C ASP A 40 -19.44 16.76 -8.41
N ILE A 41 -18.80 15.58 -8.56
CA ILE A 41 -18.48 15.04 -9.89
C ILE A 41 -18.64 13.52 -9.98
N ASP A 42 -19.29 13.06 -11.05
CA ASP A 42 -19.40 11.64 -11.44
C ASP A 42 -18.12 11.13 -12.13
N PHE A 43 -16.99 11.14 -11.42
CA PHE A 43 -15.76 10.50 -11.86
C PHE A 43 -15.47 9.23 -11.06
N GLU A 44 -14.95 8.22 -11.75
CA GLU A 44 -14.36 7.06 -11.08
C GLU A 44 -12.92 7.37 -10.67
N PHE A 45 -12.63 7.22 -9.38
CA PHE A 45 -11.29 7.45 -8.85
C PHE A 45 -10.98 6.51 -7.69
N TYR A 46 -9.70 6.45 -7.33
CA TYR A 46 -9.27 5.83 -6.09
C TYR A 46 -8.16 6.65 -5.44
N VAL A 47 -8.12 6.57 -4.12
CA VAL A 47 -7.19 7.32 -3.28
C VAL A 47 -6.08 6.37 -2.81
N ILE A 48 -4.83 6.76 -3.01
CA ILE A 48 -3.67 5.99 -2.53
C ILE A 48 -3.22 6.58 -1.20
N ASP A 49 -3.15 5.76 -0.16
CA ASP A 49 -2.66 6.17 1.15
C ASP A 49 -1.18 6.54 1.13
N VAL A 50 -0.86 7.66 1.77
CA VAL A 50 0.51 8.15 1.91
C VAL A 50 1.25 7.27 2.90
N LYS A 51 2.56 7.03 2.68
CA LYS A 51 3.38 6.20 3.58
C LYS A 51 3.38 6.71 5.03
N LYS A 52 3.23 8.02 5.25
CA LYS A 52 3.23 8.64 6.58
C LYS A 52 2.00 8.26 7.40
N ASP A 53 0.87 8.07 6.73
CA ASP A 53 -0.42 7.74 7.36
C ASP A 53 -0.56 6.24 7.60
N LYS A 54 0.32 5.43 7.01
CA LYS A 54 0.28 3.97 7.17
C LYS A 54 0.86 3.58 8.52
N PRO A 55 0.16 2.73 9.29
CA PRO A 55 0.71 2.19 10.52
C PRO A 55 1.94 1.33 10.22
N ILE A 56 2.82 1.23 11.21
CA ILE A 56 3.96 0.33 11.20
C ILE A 56 3.41 -1.07 11.44
N LYS A 57 3.77 -2.00 10.55
CA LYS A 57 3.42 -3.41 10.70
C LYS A 57 4.71 -4.19 10.90
N ALA A 58 4.88 -4.75 12.09
CA ALA A 58 6.05 -5.52 12.48
C ALA A 58 5.64 -6.96 12.83
N VAL A 59 6.52 -7.92 12.58
CA VAL A 59 6.34 -9.32 12.97
C VAL A 59 7.41 -9.66 13.99
N ILE A 60 6.98 -10.06 15.18
CA ILE A 60 7.86 -10.60 16.21
C ILE A 60 7.95 -12.10 16.04
N LYS A 61 9.19 -12.61 16.00
CA LYS A 61 9.54 -14.03 15.97
C LYS A 61 10.41 -14.37 17.18
N GLY A 62 10.42 -15.64 17.57
CA GLY A 62 11.21 -16.14 18.72
C GLY A 62 10.39 -16.34 19.99
N LEU A 63 9.12 -15.94 19.98
CA LEU A 63 8.19 -16.22 21.07
C LEU A 63 7.52 -17.60 20.89
N PRO A 64 7.21 -18.31 21.99
CA PRO A 64 6.43 -19.54 21.96
C PRO A 64 5.08 -19.38 21.27
N ASN A 65 4.61 -20.45 20.65
CA ASN A 65 3.30 -20.47 20.02
C ASN A 65 2.14 -20.38 21.03
N SER A 66 2.40 -20.67 22.30
CA SER A 66 1.48 -20.58 23.44
C SER A 66 1.39 -19.18 24.05
N SER A 67 2.26 -18.23 23.65
CA SER A 67 2.26 -16.87 24.19
C SER A 67 0.94 -16.15 23.85
N LYS A 68 0.34 -15.51 24.86
CA LYS A 68 -0.91 -14.76 24.68
C LYS A 68 -0.62 -13.38 24.08
N THR A 69 -1.52 -12.93 23.21
CA THR A 69 -1.40 -11.61 22.57
C THR A 69 -1.48 -10.46 23.57
N ASP A 70 -2.22 -10.64 24.66
CA ASP A 70 -2.42 -9.60 25.68
C ASP A 70 -1.15 -9.39 26.48
N ASP A 71 -0.49 -10.46 26.92
CA ASP A 71 0.81 -10.40 27.62
C ASP A 71 1.87 -9.71 26.75
N ILE A 72 1.96 -10.08 25.47
CA ILE A 72 2.86 -9.44 24.50
C ILE A 72 2.54 -7.94 24.35
N THR A 73 1.26 -7.58 24.39
CA THR A 73 0.83 -6.19 24.25
C THR A 73 1.23 -5.38 25.48
N SER A 74 1.04 -5.93 26.68
CA SER A 74 1.47 -5.31 27.94
C SER A 74 2.99 -5.14 27.99
N ASP A 75 3.76 -6.19 27.70
CA ASP A 75 5.23 -6.13 27.73
C ASP A 75 5.78 -5.08 26.76
N LEU A 76 5.20 -4.97 25.56
CA LEU A 76 5.58 -3.95 24.59
C LEU A 76 5.17 -2.53 25.04
N ALA A 77 4.05 -2.41 25.77
CA ALA A 77 3.62 -1.14 26.34
C ALA A 77 4.54 -0.70 27.50
N ASP A 78 5.03 -1.64 28.31
CA ASP A 78 5.99 -1.37 29.38
C ASP A 78 7.34 -0.90 28.85
N VAL A 79 7.76 -1.39 27.68
CA VAL A 79 8.93 -0.87 26.94
C VAL A 79 8.66 0.54 26.36
N GLY A 80 7.41 0.99 26.34
CA GLY A 80 7.00 2.33 25.89
C GLY A 80 6.47 2.38 24.45
N PHE A 81 6.19 1.24 23.81
CA PHE A 81 5.58 1.24 22.48
C PHE A 81 4.07 1.44 22.57
N LYS A 82 3.53 2.34 21.73
CA LYS A 82 2.08 2.46 21.58
C LYS A 82 1.60 1.46 20.54
N ILE A 83 0.73 0.54 20.94
CA ILE A 83 0.24 -0.56 20.10
C ILE A 83 -1.21 -0.27 19.69
N GLU A 84 -1.54 -0.54 18.43
CA GLU A 84 -2.90 -0.47 17.90
C GLU A 84 -3.57 -1.86 17.94
N SER A 85 -2.81 -2.90 17.55
CA SER A 85 -3.30 -4.28 17.65
C SER A 85 -2.14 -5.28 17.66
N CYS A 86 -2.32 -6.39 18.37
CA CYS A 86 -1.47 -7.57 18.32
C CYS A 86 -2.29 -8.78 17.83
N SER A 87 -1.74 -9.60 16.95
CA SER A 87 -2.41 -10.81 16.46
C SER A 87 -1.42 -11.91 16.10
N GLN A 88 -1.75 -13.17 16.43
CA GLN A 88 -0.93 -14.31 16.01
C GLN A 88 -1.24 -14.68 14.56
N LEU A 89 -0.20 -14.90 13.76
CA LEU A 89 -0.37 -15.28 12.36
C LEU A 89 -0.69 -16.77 12.23
N THR A 90 -1.58 -17.10 11.30
CA THR A 90 -1.98 -18.48 11.01
C THR A 90 -1.43 -18.94 9.67
N SER A 91 -0.97 -20.19 9.59
CA SER A 91 -0.60 -20.82 8.32
C SER A 91 -1.79 -20.87 7.38
N LYS A 92 -1.64 -20.32 6.16
CA LYS A 92 -2.72 -20.36 5.16
C LYS A 92 -3.07 -21.77 4.70
N ARG A 93 -2.06 -22.65 4.59
CA ARG A 93 -2.20 -24.03 4.11
C ARG A 93 -2.72 -24.96 5.20
N ILE A 94 -2.09 -24.92 6.38
CA ILE A 94 -2.34 -25.89 7.47
C ILE A 94 -3.40 -25.38 8.46
N LYS A 95 -3.74 -24.09 8.42
CA LYS A 95 -4.70 -23.43 9.34
C LYS A 95 -4.32 -23.48 10.81
N LYS A 96 -3.06 -23.80 11.13
CA LYS A 96 -2.51 -23.79 12.48
C LYS A 96 -1.82 -22.46 12.81
N PRO A 97 -1.85 -22.02 14.09
CA PRO A 97 -1.11 -20.85 14.55
C PRO A 97 0.40 -21.02 14.33
N LEU A 98 1.06 -19.91 14.00
CA LEU A 98 2.52 -19.83 13.85
C LEU A 98 3.08 -19.06 15.05
N PRO A 99 4.35 -19.31 15.42
CA PRO A 99 5.08 -18.54 16.44
C PRO A 99 5.49 -17.14 15.93
N PHE A 100 4.61 -16.48 15.17
CA PHE A 100 4.80 -15.17 14.55
C PHE A 100 3.66 -14.26 14.96
N PHE A 101 4.00 -13.14 15.60
CA PHE A 101 3.02 -12.19 16.12
C PHE A 101 3.10 -10.90 15.32
N LEU A 102 2.00 -10.55 14.64
CA LEU A 102 1.85 -9.31 13.91
C LEU A 102 1.44 -8.19 14.87
N ILE A 103 2.30 -7.20 14.99
CA ILE A 103 2.07 -5.97 15.74
C ILE A 103 1.79 -4.84 14.75
N ILE A 104 0.69 -4.12 14.99
CA ILE A 104 0.33 -2.90 14.27
C ILE A 104 0.50 -1.74 15.25
N LEU A 105 1.28 -0.74 14.85
CA LEU A 105 1.57 0.44 15.65
C LEU A 105 1.26 1.72 14.85
N PRO A 106 0.71 2.76 15.49
CA PRO A 106 0.65 4.08 14.86
C PRO A 106 2.06 4.56 14.53
N ARG A 107 2.22 5.21 13.38
CA ARG A 107 3.52 5.65 12.92
C ARG A 107 3.96 6.90 13.67
N ASN A 108 5.00 6.76 14.48
CA ASN A 108 5.70 7.86 15.16
C ASN A 108 7.20 7.53 15.27
N ALA A 109 8.00 8.49 15.75
CA ALA A 109 9.44 8.33 15.87
C ALA A 109 9.83 7.19 16.84
N HIS A 110 9.09 7.03 17.93
CA HIS A 110 9.34 6.02 18.96
C HIS A 110 9.06 4.59 18.46
N ASN A 111 7.84 4.35 17.96
CA ASN A 111 7.39 3.07 17.40
C ASN A 111 8.19 2.64 16.17
N SER A 112 8.90 3.55 15.50
CA SER A 112 9.82 3.17 14.42
C SER A 112 11.04 2.39 14.92
N LYS A 113 11.39 2.51 16.21
CA LYS A 113 12.48 1.76 16.85
C LYS A 113 12.11 0.33 17.24
N ILE A 114 10.87 -0.11 16.99
CA ILE A 114 10.48 -1.49 17.31
C ILE A 114 11.33 -2.54 16.56
N PHE A 115 11.92 -2.18 15.41
CA PHE A 115 12.81 -3.06 14.67
C PHE A 115 14.16 -3.30 15.36
N ASP A 116 14.51 -2.47 16.34
CA ASP A 116 15.73 -2.59 17.13
C ASP A 116 15.52 -3.44 18.40
N LEU A 117 14.28 -3.87 18.66
CA LEU A 117 13.94 -4.72 19.80
C LEU A 117 14.57 -6.11 19.66
N THR A 118 15.37 -6.49 20.65
CA THR A 118 16.09 -7.78 20.67
C THR A 118 15.58 -8.75 21.73
N HIS A 119 14.89 -8.26 22.76
CA HIS A 119 14.38 -9.06 23.86
C HIS A 119 12.96 -8.62 24.23
N LEU A 120 12.11 -9.58 24.59
CA LEU A 120 10.77 -9.35 25.10
C LEU A 120 10.39 -10.52 26.01
N SER A 121 9.73 -10.27 27.15
CA SER A 121 9.34 -11.32 28.11
C SER A 121 10.52 -12.21 28.54
N TYR A 122 11.72 -11.64 28.71
CA TYR A 122 12.98 -12.35 29.00
C TYR A 122 13.47 -13.31 27.91
N LEU A 123 12.84 -13.31 26.73
CA LEU A 123 13.20 -14.14 25.59
C LEU A 123 13.88 -13.30 24.52
N GLN A 124 14.84 -13.89 23.82
CA GLN A 124 15.44 -13.30 22.63
C GLN A 124 14.42 -13.33 21.48
N VAL A 125 14.18 -12.18 20.86
CA VAL A 125 13.24 -12.04 19.74
C VAL A 125 13.90 -11.40 18.53
N ARG A 126 13.29 -11.63 17.37
CA ARG A 126 13.63 -10.96 16.12
C ARG A 126 12.41 -10.24 15.59
N VAL A 127 12.56 -8.95 15.32
CA VAL A 127 11.50 -8.14 14.73
C VAL A 127 11.78 -7.91 13.24
N GLU A 128 10.79 -8.15 12.40
CA GLU A 128 10.87 -7.94 10.96
C GLU A 128 9.71 -7.07 10.45
N GLY A 129 9.91 -6.34 9.35
CA GLY A 129 8.80 -5.66 8.68
C GLY A 129 7.79 -6.65 8.10
N TYR A 130 6.49 -6.42 8.35
CA TYR A 130 5.45 -7.22 7.72
C TYR A 130 5.33 -6.86 6.24
N LEU A 131 5.81 -7.76 5.38
CA LEU A 131 5.76 -7.60 3.94
C LEU A 131 4.56 -8.37 3.35
N VAL A 132 3.57 -7.63 2.85
CA VAL A 132 2.52 -8.22 2.01
C VAL A 132 3.15 -8.71 0.71
N ARG A 133 3.04 -10.01 0.43
CA ARG A 133 3.48 -10.63 -0.82
C ARG A 133 2.49 -10.31 -1.94
N GLY A 134 3.01 -10.05 -3.15
CA GLY A 134 2.20 -9.76 -4.34
C GLY A 134 1.75 -8.30 -4.46
N ILE A 135 1.07 -7.94 -5.54
CA ILE A 135 0.52 -6.61 -5.72
C ILE A 135 -0.91 -6.58 -5.18
N THR A 136 -1.25 -5.52 -4.44
CA THR A 136 -2.59 -5.34 -3.90
C THR A 136 -3.59 -5.26 -5.05
N GLN A 137 -4.60 -6.13 -5.00
CA GLN A 137 -5.76 -6.07 -5.88
C GLN A 137 -6.95 -5.55 -5.08
N CYS A 138 -7.66 -4.58 -5.64
CA CYS A 138 -8.82 -3.96 -5.01
C CYS A 138 -10.02 -4.91 -5.06
N PHE A 139 -10.62 -5.24 -3.91
CA PHE A 139 -11.81 -6.10 -3.86
C PHE A 139 -13.09 -5.46 -4.39
N ASN A 140 -13.10 -4.14 -4.61
CA ASN A 140 -14.25 -3.43 -5.19
C ASN A 140 -14.21 -3.50 -6.73
N CYS A 141 -13.14 -2.97 -7.34
CA CYS A 141 -13.04 -2.85 -8.80
C CYS A 141 -12.08 -3.85 -9.46
N ASN A 142 -11.40 -4.72 -8.70
CA ASN A 142 -10.45 -5.73 -9.20
C ASN A 142 -9.21 -5.21 -9.96
N ASN A 143 -8.99 -3.89 -9.96
CA ASN A 143 -7.73 -3.26 -10.41
C ASN A 143 -6.62 -3.38 -9.37
N PHE A 144 -5.40 -3.05 -9.77
CA PHE A 144 -4.19 -3.19 -8.95
C PHE A 144 -3.81 -1.90 -8.20
N TYR A 145 -2.92 -2.03 -7.22
CA TYR A 145 -2.21 -0.98 -6.46
C TYR A 145 -3.01 -0.18 -5.42
N HIS A 146 -4.27 -0.53 -5.16
CA HIS A 146 -5.08 0.12 -4.15
C HIS A 146 -6.03 -0.85 -3.45
N THR A 147 -6.54 -0.45 -2.29
CA THR A 147 -7.49 -1.22 -1.48
C THR A 147 -8.92 -0.76 -1.76
N ALA A 148 -9.91 -1.58 -1.38
CA ALA A 148 -11.32 -1.26 -1.56
C ALA A 148 -11.79 -0.07 -0.70
N ALA A 149 -11.16 0.17 0.46
CA ALA A 149 -11.54 1.23 1.40
C ALA A 149 -11.55 2.62 0.78
N ASN A 150 -10.62 2.86 -0.16
CA ASN A 150 -10.41 4.14 -0.83
C ASN A 150 -10.71 4.07 -2.32
N CYS A 151 -11.55 3.11 -2.73
CA CYS A 151 -11.93 2.88 -4.13
C CYS A 151 -13.33 3.42 -4.39
N HIS A 152 -13.44 4.47 -5.19
CA HIS A 152 -14.68 5.08 -5.67
C HIS A 152 -14.96 4.76 -7.14
N MET A 153 -14.36 3.69 -7.64
CA MET A 153 -14.64 3.12 -8.96
C MET A 153 -15.94 2.29 -8.91
N GLN A 154 -16.59 2.12 -10.06
CA GLN A 154 -17.69 1.17 -10.20
C GLN A 154 -17.22 -0.25 -9.81
N PRO A 155 -18.01 -0.98 -9.02
CA PRO A 155 -17.67 -2.34 -8.63
C PRO A 155 -17.63 -3.24 -9.88
N ARG A 156 -16.64 -4.13 -9.95
CA ARG A 156 -16.54 -5.13 -11.03
C ARG A 156 -16.50 -6.52 -10.44
N CYS A 157 -17.39 -7.41 -10.87
CA CYS A 157 -17.48 -8.75 -10.34
C CYS A 157 -16.33 -9.64 -10.85
N LEU A 158 -15.64 -10.33 -9.94
CA LEU A 158 -14.55 -11.23 -10.31
C LEU A 158 -15.02 -12.50 -11.04
N LYS A 159 -16.29 -12.90 -10.85
CA LYS A 159 -16.87 -14.10 -11.45
C LYS A 159 -17.36 -13.84 -12.87
N CYS A 160 -18.31 -12.92 -13.04
CA CYS A 160 -18.97 -12.69 -14.33
C CYS A 160 -18.54 -11.41 -15.05
N GLY A 161 -17.68 -10.59 -14.44
CA GLY A 161 -17.18 -9.34 -15.03
C GLY A 161 -18.15 -8.16 -15.09
N LYS A 162 -19.41 -8.33 -14.63
CA LYS A 162 -20.44 -7.28 -14.62
C LYS A 162 -20.26 -6.27 -13.48
N ASN A 163 -20.99 -5.16 -13.56
CA ASN A 163 -20.91 -4.02 -12.63
C ASN A 163 -21.65 -4.27 -11.30
N HIS A 164 -21.13 -5.15 -10.45
CA HIS A 164 -21.62 -5.38 -9.09
C HIS A 164 -20.53 -5.97 -8.21
N ALA A 165 -20.69 -5.85 -6.89
CA ALA A 165 -19.78 -6.47 -5.93
C ALA A 165 -19.87 -8.01 -6.04
N THR A 166 -18.74 -8.71 -6.03
CA THR A 166 -18.69 -10.18 -6.19
C THR A 166 -19.59 -10.95 -5.22
N ARG A 167 -19.82 -10.41 -4.01
CA ARG A 167 -20.75 -10.98 -3.02
C ARG A 167 -22.22 -11.00 -3.44
N ASN A 168 -22.61 -10.09 -4.34
CA ASN A 168 -23.98 -9.95 -4.85
C ASN A 168 -24.15 -10.67 -6.21
N CYS A 169 -23.18 -11.47 -6.63
CA CYS A 169 -23.22 -12.15 -7.91
C CYS A 169 -24.16 -13.36 -7.86
N LEU A 170 -25.04 -13.47 -8.87
CA LEU A 170 -25.91 -14.64 -9.05
C LEU A 170 -25.13 -15.90 -9.43
N VAL A 171 -23.95 -15.76 -10.06
CA VAL A 171 -23.06 -16.88 -10.37
C VAL A 171 -22.42 -17.37 -9.07
N LYS A 172 -22.89 -18.53 -8.58
CA LYS A 172 -22.37 -19.16 -7.37
C LYS A 172 -21.37 -20.28 -7.67
N GLU A 173 -21.60 -20.98 -8.77
CA GLU A 173 -20.81 -22.14 -9.19
C GLU A 173 -19.44 -21.75 -9.77
N ARG A 174 -18.52 -22.71 -9.74
CA ARG A 174 -17.19 -22.57 -10.32
C ARG A 174 -17.32 -22.69 -11.84
N GLN A 175 -16.91 -21.64 -12.55
CA GLN A 175 -16.84 -21.68 -14.00
C GLN A 175 -15.60 -22.47 -14.43
N GLU A 176 -15.76 -23.43 -15.34
CA GLU A 176 -14.66 -24.20 -15.91
C GLU A 176 -13.70 -23.31 -16.70
N ASN A 177 -14.26 -22.38 -17.48
CA ASN A 177 -13.50 -21.43 -18.28
C ASN A 177 -13.83 -19.97 -17.90
N PRO A 178 -13.26 -19.46 -16.79
CA PRO A 178 -13.58 -18.12 -16.31
C PRO A 178 -13.00 -17.02 -17.21
N PHE A 179 -13.72 -15.91 -17.30
CA PHE A 179 -13.29 -14.72 -18.02
C PHE A 179 -12.48 -13.77 -17.11
N CYS A 180 -11.32 -13.32 -17.59
CA CYS A 180 -10.48 -12.35 -16.89
C CYS A 180 -10.82 -10.93 -17.31
N ILE A 181 -11.44 -10.15 -16.42
CA ILE A 181 -11.74 -8.73 -16.68
C ILE A 181 -10.53 -7.82 -16.91
N ASN A 182 -9.32 -8.25 -16.51
CA ASN A 182 -8.11 -7.43 -16.59
C ASN A 182 -7.37 -7.60 -17.93
N CYS A 183 -7.30 -8.84 -18.45
CA CYS A 183 -6.71 -9.10 -19.77
C CYS A 183 -7.74 -9.30 -20.89
N GLN A 184 -9.04 -9.35 -20.54
CA GLN A 184 -10.14 -9.55 -21.48
C GLN A 184 -10.03 -10.88 -22.23
N ASP A 185 -9.57 -11.92 -21.54
CA ASP A 185 -9.36 -13.26 -22.10
C ASP A 185 -9.95 -14.34 -21.18
N TYR A 186 -10.20 -15.52 -21.73
CA TYR A 186 -10.75 -16.68 -21.02
C TYR A 186 -9.63 -17.54 -20.40
N GLY A 187 -10.01 -18.53 -19.60
CA GLY A 187 -9.12 -19.52 -18.98
C GLY A 187 -8.70 -19.21 -17.54
N HIS A 188 -8.85 -17.97 -17.06
CA HIS A 188 -8.51 -17.60 -15.69
C HIS A 188 -9.32 -16.41 -15.16
N SER A 189 -9.49 -16.33 -13.85
CA SER A 189 -10.08 -15.14 -13.21
C SER A 189 -9.03 -14.04 -13.00
N ALA A 190 -9.47 -12.79 -12.84
CA ALA A 190 -8.57 -11.64 -12.69
C ALA A 190 -7.68 -11.65 -11.42
N CYS A 191 -7.91 -12.57 -10.49
CA CYS A 191 -7.06 -12.79 -9.31
C CYS A 191 -5.88 -13.73 -9.57
N TYR A 192 -5.81 -14.33 -10.77
CA TYR A 192 -4.74 -15.23 -11.14
C TYR A 192 -3.41 -14.47 -11.26
N THR A 193 -2.44 -14.85 -10.44
CA THR A 193 -1.17 -14.12 -10.30
C THR A 193 -0.31 -14.13 -11.56
N LYS A 194 -0.47 -15.14 -12.43
CA LYS A 194 0.26 -15.27 -13.70
C LYS A 194 -0.50 -14.69 -14.91
N CYS A 195 -1.58 -13.93 -14.69
CA CYS A 195 -2.24 -13.21 -15.79
C CYS A 195 -1.22 -12.30 -16.50
N PRO A 196 -1.20 -12.21 -17.84
CA PRO A 196 -0.26 -11.35 -18.58
C PRO A 196 -0.36 -9.86 -18.22
N LYS A 197 -1.56 -9.40 -17.81
CA LYS A 197 -1.80 -8.03 -17.33
C LYS A 197 -1.59 -7.87 -15.82
N SER A 198 -1.27 -8.95 -15.10
CA SER A 198 -0.88 -8.87 -13.69
C SER A 198 0.45 -8.12 -13.61
N PRO A 199 0.50 -6.99 -12.88
CA PRO A 199 1.75 -6.28 -12.73
C PRO A 199 2.77 -7.14 -11.98
N SER A 200 4.05 -7.00 -12.34
CA SER A 200 5.16 -7.60 -11.61
C SER A 200 5.78 -6.54 -10.70
N ARG A 201 6.18 -6.94 -9.47
CA ARG A 201 7.07 -6.08 -8.69
C ARG A 201 8.44 -6.11 -9.37
N LYS A 202 8.89 -4.98 -9.93
CA LYS A 202 10.33 -4.78 -10.14
C LYS A 202 10.96 -4.88 -8.76
N LYS A 203 11.85 -5.85 -8.55
CA LYS A 203 12.68 -5.87 -7.35
C LYS A 203 13.60 -4.64 -7.48
N GLU A 204 13.39 -3.62 -6.67
CA GLU A 204 14.50 -2.70 -6.42
C GLU A 204 15.61 -3.54 -5.77
N PRO A 205 16.85 -3.50 -6.27
CA PRO A 205 17.96 -4.11 -5.56
C PRO A 205 17.96 -3.53 -4.15
N LEU A 206 18.00 -4.40 -3.14
CA LEU A 206 18.39 -3.97 -1.80
C LEU A 206 19.76 -3.33 -1.99
N SER A 207 19.84 -2.00 -1.83
CA SER A 207 21.10 -1.29 -1.86
C SER A 207 22.03 -1.97 -0.85
N GLU A 208 23.03 -2.67 -1.35
CA GLU A 208 24.10 -3.22 -0.54
C GLU A 208 24.69 -2.05 0.25
N THR A 209 24.58 -2.12 1.57
CA THR A 209 25.28 -1.20 2.45
C THR A 209 26.77 -1.29 2.15
N PRO A 210 27.50 -0.18 1.94
CA PRO A 210 28.92 -0.23 1.70
C PRO A 210 29.62 -0.87 2.90
N ARG A 211 30.29 -2.00 2.65
CA ARG A 211 31.14 -2.71 3.60
C ARG A 211 32.33 -1.80 3.94
N LYS A 212 32.59 -1.60 5.25
CA LYS A 212 33.77 -0.90 5.76
C LYS A 212 35.04 -1.71 5.51
N SER A 213 36.02 -1.11 4.82
CA SER A 213 37.48 -1.37 4.80
C SER A 213 38.00 -0.64 3.55
N GLU A 214 39.00 0.23 3.52
CA GLU A 214 40.22 0.46 4.29
C GLU A 214 40.71 1.90 4.02
N ILE A 215 41.52 2.43 4.92
CA ILE A 215 42.14 3.76 4.84
C ILE A 215 43.42 3.67 3.99
N SER A 216 43.67 4.65 3.13
CA SER A 216 45.01 5.22 2.90
C SER A 216 44.89 6.64 2.30
N PRO A 217 45.74 7.59 2.72
CA PRO A 217 45.54 9.02 2.45
C PRO A 217 46.31 9.48 1.21
N LEU A 218 45.78 10.44 0.45
CA LEU A 218 46.62 11.33 -0.34
C LEU A 218 46.17 12.78 -0.25
N ASN A 219 47.18 13.60 0.01
CA ASN A 219 47.13 15.00 0.36
C ASN A 219 46.58 15.92 -0.73
N GLY A 220 45.83 16.93 -0.29
CA GLY A 220 46.11 18.33 -0.65
C GLY A 220 45.62 18.83 -2.01
N LEU A 221 44.40 19.37 -2.03
CA LEU A 221 44.13 20.63 -2.75
C LEU A 221 43.03 21.41 -2.01
N LYS A 222 43.45 22.45 -1.27
CA LYS A 222 42.58 23.49 -0.71
C LYS A 222 41.90 24.24 -1.86
N ARG A 223 40.57 24.32 -1.90
CA ARG A 223 39.81 25.49 -2.39
C ARG A 223 38.45 25.60 -1.68
N GLU A 224 38.41 26.56 -0.76
CA GLU A 224 37.33 27.46 -0.32
C GLU A 224 35.86 26.99 -0.32
N PHE A 225 35.25 27.06 0.88
CA PHE A 225 33.81 26.97 1.13
C PHE A 225 33.13 28.33 0.92
N PRO A 226 31.97 28.41 0.25
CA PRO A 226 30.99 29.45 0.50
C PRO A 226 29.99 29.01 1.58
N SER A 227 29.61 30.02 2.37
CA SER A 227 28.82 30.01 3.61
C SER A 227 27.43 29.33 3.54
N LEU A 228 27.02 28.80 4.69
CA LEU A 228 25.70 28.27 5.02
C LEU A 228 24.57 29.28 4.75
N THR A 229 23.61 28.91 3.92
CA THR A 229 22.23 29.37 4.09
C THR A 229 21.22 28.31 3.63
N LEU A 230 20.55 27.74 4.63
CA LEU A 230 19.19 27.21 4.67
C LEU A 230 18.43 27.04 3.34
N LEU A 231 18.08 25.79 2.97
CA LEU A 231 16.73 25.46 2.48
C LEU A 231 16.45 23.96 2.63
N ALA A 232 15.58 23.69 3.59
CA ALA A 232 15.12 22.38 4.00
C ALA A 232 14.35 21.64 2.90
N ALA A 233 14.63 20.33 2.82
CA ALA A 233 13.69 19.22 2.62
C ALA A 233 12.44 19.48 1.75
N LYS A 234 12.49 19.15 0.45
CA LYS A 234 11.28 18.88 -0.35
C LYS A 234 11.47 17.75 -1.35
N SER A 235 11.10 16.52 -0.96
CA SER A 235 10.43 15.52 -1.80
C SER A 235 10.18 14.19 -1.03
N PRO A 236 9.26 13.29 -1.46
CA PRO A 236 8.52 13.29 -2.72
C PRO A 236 6.99 13.08 -2.64
N ILE A 237 6.29 13.76 -3.57
CA ILE A 237 5.30 13.20 -4.52
C ILE A 237 4.06 12.48 -3.93
N ARG A 238 2.88 13.06 -4.17
CA ARG A 238 1.57 12.76 -3.59
C ARG A 238 0.55 12.18 -4.58
N PHE A 239 0.13 10.93 -4.51
CA PHE A 239 -0.63 10.29 -5.60
C PHE A 239 -2.17 10.32 -5.43
N LEU A 240 -2.89 10.63 -6.50
CA LEU A 240 -4.29 10.30 -6.81
C LEU A 240 -4.31 9.74 -8.24
N SER A 241 -5.32 8.98 -8.67
CA SER A 241 -5.41 8.42 -10.03
C SER A 241 -6.89 8.43 -10.49
N MET A 242 -7.20 9.00 -11.66
CA MET A 242 -8.55 9.10 -12.26
C MET A 242 -8.56 8.53 -13.68
N THR A 243 -9.48 7.63 -14.03
CA THR A 243 -9.69 7.19 -15.42
C THR A 243 -10.93 7.84 -16.02
N LYS A 244 -10.88 8.27 -17.29
CA LYS A 244 -12.08 8.67 -18.05
C LYS A 244 -12.96 7.43 -18.31
N LYS A 245 -14.29 7.56 -18.18
CA LYS A 245 -15.28 6.58 -18.67
C LYS A 245 -14.97 6.24 -20.14
N LYS A 246 -14.69 4.97 -20.46
CA LYS A 246 -14.95 4.45 -21.81
C LYS A 246 -16.47 4.34 -21.92
N ARG A 247 -17.11 5.19 -22.73
CA ARG A 247 -18.46 4.93 -23.22
C ARG A 247 -18.38 3.65 -24.06
N PHE A 248 -18.86 2.54 -23.53
CA PHE A 248 -19.23 1.40 -24.37
C PHE A 248 -20.51 1.79 -25.13
N PRO A 249 -20.64 1.43 -26.42
CA PRO A 249 -21.84 1.75 -27.19
C PRO A 249 -23.05 1.02 -26.58
N PRO A 250 -24.26 1.59 -26.70
CA PRO A 250 -25.47 0.85 -26.37
C PRO A 250 -25.56 -0.35 -27.31
N TRP A 251 -25.71 -1.54 -26.73
CA TRP A 251 -26.15 -2.71 -27.48
C TRP A 251 -27.58 -2.40 -27.97
N ILE A 252 -27.78 -2.44 -29.28
CA ILE A 252 -29.07 -2.33 -29.94
C ILE A 252 -29.20 -3.56 -30.85
N PRO A 253 -30.41 -4.11 -30.98
CA PRO A 253 -31.14 -4.93 -30.02
C PRO A 253 -30.77 -6.43 -30.14
#